data_AF-M0GU25-F1
#
_entry.id   AF-M0GU25-F1
#
_cell.length_a   1.000
_cell.length_b   1.000
_cell.length_c   1.000
_cell.angle_alpha   90.00
_cell.angle_beta   90.00
_cell.angle_gamma   90.00
#
_symmetry.space_group_name_H-M   'P 1'
#
loop_
_entity.id
_entity.type
_entity.pdbx_description
1 polymer ?
#
loop_
_entity_poly.entity_id
_entity_poly.type
_entity_poly.pdbx_seq_one_letter_code
_entity_poly.pdbx_strand_id
1 'polypeptide(L)' 'MVSLFGYADEIGPTTLIIVGFLLFVFPEPATSALGAGLMLFGAAYWFWEWNRP' A
#
# COMPACT_ATOMS: atom_id res chain seq x y z
N MET A 1 17.86 -0.74 -20.52
CA MET A 1 16.42 -0.48 -20.42
C MET A 1 16.07 -0.37 -18.94
N VAL A 2 15.42 0.72 -18.53
CA VAL A 2 14.84 0.82 -17.18
C VAL A 2 13.53 0.03 -17.19
N SER A 3 13.35 -0.86 -16.22
CA SER A 3 12.17 -1.70 -16.06
C SER A 3 11.25 -1.07 -15.01
N LEU A 4 9.93 -1.07 -15.25
CA LEU A 4 8.94 -0.60 -14.27
C LEU A 4 9.00 -1.39 -12.96
N PHE A 5 9.44 -2.65 -13.02
CA PHE A 5 9.65 -3.48 -11.83
C PHE A 5 10.82 -3.00 -10.98
N GLY A 6 11.73 -2.18 -11.53
CA GLY A 6 12.81 -1.55 -10.77
C GLY A 6 12.34 -0.47 -9.80
N TYR A 7 11.10 0.02 -9.95
CA TYR A 7 10.50 1.04 -9.06
C TYR A 7 9.45 0.47 -8.10
N ALA A 8 9.25 -0.85 -8.11
CA ALA A 8 8.16 -1.49 -7.37
C ALA A 8 8.30 -1.29 -5.86
N ASP A 9 9.54 -1.27 -5.35
CA ASP A 9 9.84 -1.06 -3.94
C ASP A 9 9.56 0.39 -3.51
N GLU A 10 9.87 1.38 -4.36
CA GLU A 10 9.59 2.79 -4.02
C GLU A 10 8.11 3.15 -4.05
N ILE A 11 7.35 2.60 -5.02
CA ILE A 11 5.94 3.00 -5.24
C ILE A 11 4.94 2.05 -4.57
N GLY A 12 5.33 0.81 -4.30
CA GLY A 12 4.48 -0.23 -3.73
C GLY A 12 3.81 0.17 -2.41
N PRO A 13 4.56 0.64 -1.39
CA PRO A 13 3.99 1.00 -0.10
C PRO A 13 2.96 2.11 -0.21
N THR A 14 3.28 3.17 -0.94
CA THR A 14 2.39 4.32 -1.15
C THR A 14 1.14 3.93 -1.95
N THR A 15 1.27 3.04 -2.95
CA THR A 15 0.14 2.55 -3.73
C THR A 15 -0.84 1.75 -2.87
N LEU A 16 -0.33 0.88 -1.99
CA LEU A 16 -1.15 0.10 -1.06
C LEU A 16 -1.94 1.00 -0.11
N ILE A 17 -1.31 2.07 0.40
CA ILE A 17 -1.97 3.05 1.27
C ILE A 17 -3.09 3.78 0.52
N ILE A 18 -2.83 4.26 -0.71
CA ILE A 18 -3.83 4.99 -1.50
C ILE A 18 -5.02 4.10 -1.85
N VAL A 19 -4.78 2.87 -2.32
CA VAL A 19 -5.85 1.93 -2.64
C VAL A 19 -6.64 1.59 -1.37
N GLY A 20 -5.94 1.32 -0.26
CA GLY A 20 -6.58 1.06 1.02
C GLY A 20 -7.47 2.21 1.49
N PHE A 21 -7.00 3.45 1.34
CA PHE A 21 -7.77 4.66 1.65
C PHE A 21 -9.04 4.78 0.80
N LEU A 22 -8.94 4.54 -0.52
CA LEU A 22 -10.10 4.58 -1.41
C LEU A 22 -11.15 3.53 -1.02
N LEU A 23 -10.72 2.29 -0.74
CA LEU A 23 -11.63 1.22 -0.33
C LEU A 23 -12.26 1.47 1.05
N PHE A 24 -11.55 2.19 1.93
CA PHE A 24 -12.09 2.60 3.22
C PHE A 24 -13.15 3.71 3.08
N VAL A 25 -12.90 4.72 2.24
CA VAL A 25 -13.74 5.92 2.09
C VAL A 25 -15.02 5.70 1.28
N PHE A 26 -15.03 4.80 0.29
CA PHE A 26 -16.21 4.50 -0.53
C PHE A 26 -16.81 3.12 -0.13
N PRO A 27 -17.79 3.04 0.79
CA PRO A 27 -17.93 1.82 1.58
C PRO A 27 -18.97 0.82 1.06
N GLU A 28 -18.54 -0.44 1.03
CA GLU A 28 -19.30 -1.61 1.49
C GLU A 28 -18.56 -2.21 2.71
N PRO A 29 -19.23 -2.80 3.72
CA PRO A 29 -18.59 -3.16 5.00
C PRO A 29 -17.34 -4.04 4.89
N ALA A 30 -17.34 -5.04 4.01
CA ALA A 30 -16.20 -5.92 3.79
C ALA A 30 -15.03 -5.20 3.09
N THR A 31 -15.36 -4.31 2.16
CA THR A 31 -14.41 -3.53 1.36
C THR A 31 -13.68 -2.50 2.20
N SER A 32 -14.36 -1.89 3.18
CA SER A 32 -13.72 -0.97 4.13
C SER A 32 -12.75 -1.67 5.09
N ALA A 33 -13.07 -2.90 5.53
CA ALA A 33 -12.16 -3.70 6.34
C ALA A 33 -10.88 -4.08 5.57
N LEU A 34 -11.03 -4.48 4.29
CA LEU A 34 -9.90 -4.67 3.38
C LEU A 34 -9.10 -3.38 3.21
N GLY A 35 -9.77 -2.24 3.03
CA GLY A 35 -9.13 -0.93 2.90
C GLY A 35 -8.27 -0.57 4.11
N ALA A 36 -8.79 -0.74 5.32
CA ALA A 36 -8.01 -0.56 6.55
C ALA A 36 -6.81 -1.51 6.63
N GLY A 37 -6.98 -2.78 6.24
CA GLY A 37 -5.90 -3.75 6.17
C GLY A 37 -4.80 -3.35 5.19
N LEU A 38 -5.15 -2.87 4.00
CA LEU A 38 -4.20 -2.40 2.99
C LEU A 38 -3.46 -1.13 3.43
N MET A 39 -4.13 -0.20 4.10
CA MET A 39 -3.47 0.98 4.68
C MET A 39 -2.44 0.59 5.75
N LEU A 40 -2.81 -0.32 6.65
CA LEU A 40 -1.90 -0.82 7.68
C LEU A 40 -0.72 -1.60 7.08
N PHE A 41 -1.00 -2.46 6.10
CA PHE A 41 0.04 -3.23 5.42
C PHE A 41 0.99 -2.33 4.62
N GLY A 42 0.46 -1.36 3.88
CA GLY A 42 1.28 -0.38 3.17
C GLY A 42 2.15 0.46 4.10
N ALA A 43 1.63 0.87 5.26
CA ALA A 43 2.40 1.57 6.28
C ALA A 43 3.52 0.70 6.88
N ALA A 44 3.23 -0.57 7.18
CA ALA A 44 4.22 -1.52 7.67
C ALA A 44 5.31 -1.81 6.63
N TYR A 45 4.94 -1.98 5.35
CA TYR A 45 5.88 -2.15 4.25
C TYR A 45 6.74 -0.90 4.06
N TRP A 46 6.15 0.30 4.12
CA TRP A 46 6.89 1.55 4.00
C TRP A 46 7.94 1.71 5.10
N PHE A 47 7.58 1.36 6.34
CA PHE A 47 8.50 1.39 7.47
C PHE A 47 9.62 0.33 7.37
N TRP A 48 9.29 -0.85 6.84
CA TRP A 48 10.27 -1.90 6.58
C TRP A 48 11.29 -1.49 5.52
N GLU A 49 10.86 -0.84 4.44
CA GLU A 49 11.73 -0.40 3.35
C GLU A 49 12.83 0.57 3.83
N TRP A 50 12.55 1.40 4.84
CA TRP A 50 13.56 2.27 5.45
C TRP A 50 14.73 1.55 6.12
N ASN A 51 14.55 0.30 6.53
CA ASN A 51 15.58 -0.52 7.16
C ASN A 51 15.96 -1.73 6.31
N ARG A 52 15.59 -1.74 5.03
CA ARG A 52 15.94 -2.83 4.14
C ARG A 52 17.47 -2.87 3.95
N PRO A 53 18.12 -4.00 4.23
CA PRO A 53 19.58 -4.14 4.09
C PRO A 53 20.05 -4.06 2.64
#